data_AF-A0A843F5L6-F1
#
_entry.id   AF-A0A843F5L6-F1
#
_cell.length_a   1.000
_cell.length_b   1.000
_cell.length_c   1.000
_cell.angle_alpha   90.00
_cell.angle_beta   90.00
_cell.angle_gamma   90.00
#
_symmetry.space_group_name_H-M   'P 1'
#
loop_
_entity.id
_entity.type
_entity.pdbx_description
1 polymer ?
#
loop_
_entity_poly.entity_id
_entity_poly.type
_entity_poly.pdbx_seq_one_letter_code
_entity_poly.pdbx_strand_id
1 'polypeptide(L)'
;MLKISTKQYQASSDLKERLTPGVLKLFEENITDLSSLDLSFPDIKRKVFVHVSGEGEDNFDSSELEDVYSLYLSSIEQLLVLREVLKKNKKIISISKTSSNNDLFHSTAPDIAILDQFTEKQGISKLIHKKVQSSTAVPFPVYNDFFNGMWFTIFYVRLKENMNVLKVELPYYVEDEDEIRQIVEIIKRDAAEGYPYLLNKAHNDVVITNKHVDELLKISRIYETTNREQLKK
;
A
#
# COMPACT_ATOMS: atom_id res chain seq x y z
N MET A 1 19.33 -19.77 -23.43
CA MET A 1 17.99 -19.48 -23.99
C MET A 1 16.96 -20.02 -22.99
N LEU A 2 16.54 -19.17 -22.05
CA LEU A 2 15.62 -19.55 -20.97
C LEU A 2 14.19 -19.61 -21.54
N LYS A 3 13.63 -20.83 -21.65
CA LYS A 3 12.21 -21.04 -21.91
C LYS A 3 11.45 -20.65 -20.65
N ILE A 4 10.89 -19.44 -20.62
CA ILE A 4 9.90 -19.03 -19.63
C ILE A 4 8.66 -19.91 -19.85
N SER A 5 8.25 -20.59 -18.78
CA SER A 5 7.20 -21.62 -18.78
C SER A 5 5.86 -21.05 -19.25
N THR A 6 5.34 -21.61 -20.35
CA THR A 6 4.03 -21.31 -20.96
C THR A 6 2.85 -21.47 -20.00
N LYS A 7 3.00 -22.24 -18.91
CA LYS A 7 1.94 -22.43 -17.89
C LYS A 7 1.64 -21.17 -17.07
N GLN A 8 2.64 -20.32 -16.82
CA GLN A 8 2.46 -19.12 -16.00
C GLN A 8 1.68 -18.03 -16.76
N TYR A 9 1.74 -18.06 -18.09
CA TYR A 9 1.02 -17.13 -18.97
C TYR A 9 -0.45 -17.53 -19.19
N GLN A 10 -0.75 -18.84 -19.25
CA GLN A 10 -2.13 -19.35 -19.36
C GLN A 10 -2.95 -19.14 -18.08
N ALA A 11 -2.35 -19.29 -16.89
CA ALA A 11 -3.04 -19.02 -15.63
C ALA A 11 -3.51 -17.55 -15.51
N SER A 12 -2.75 -16.61 -16.09
CA SER A 12 -3.06 -15.17 -16.07
C SER A 12 -4.20 -14.77 -17.02
N SER A 13 -4.32 -15.43 -18.18
CA SER A 13 -5.40 -15.17 -19.14
C SER A 13 -6.75 -15.73 -18.65
N ASP A 14 -6.75 -16.95 -18.11
CA ASP A 14 -7.95 -17.55 -17.50
C ASP A 14 -8.41 -16.76 -16.27
N LEU A 15 -7.48 -16.24 -15.46
CA LEU A 15 -7.83 -15.39 -14.32
C LEU A 15 -8.58 -14.12 -14.75
N LYS A 16 -8.12 -13.43 -15.80
CA LYS A 16 -8.76 -12.21 -16.28
C LYS A 16 -10.13 -12.45 -16.91
N GLU A 17 -10.30 -13.57 -17.60
CA GLU A 17 -11.61 -13.98 -18.14
C GLU A 17 -12.59 -14.39 -17.03
N ARG A 18 -12.09 -14.99 -15.94
CA ARG A 18 -12.90 -15.40 -14.77
C ARG A 18 -13.23 -14.27 -13.81
N LEU A 19 -12.37 -13.25 -13.71
CA LEU A 19 -12.66 -11.96 -13.07
C LEU A 19 -13.61 -11.14 -13.94
N THR A 20 -14.85 -11.64 -14.08
CA THR A 20 -15.83 -11.00 -14.95
C THR A 20 -16.18 -9.61 -14.42
N PRO A 21 -16.51 -8.64 -15.31
CA PRO A 21 -17.06 -7.36 -14.90
C PRO A 21 -18.26 -7.46 -13.95
N GLY A 22 -18.98 -8.60 -13.99
CA GLY A 22 -20.07 -8.91 -13.06
C GLY A 22 -19.61 -9.08 -11.61
N VAL A 23 -18.44 -9.68 -11.37
CA VAL A 23 -17.88 -9.84 -10.00
C VAL A 23 -17.58 -8.48 -9.39
N LEU A 24 -16.94 -7.60 -10.17
CA LEU A 24 -16.63 -6.26 -9.72
C LEU A 24 -17.92 -5.47 -9.42
N LYS A 25 -18.89 -5.52 -10.34
CA LYS A 25 -20.17 -4.85 -10.17
C LYS A 25 -20.92 -5.33 -8.92
N LEU A 26 -20.95 -6.65 -8.70
CA LEU A 26 -21.57 -7.22 -7.50
C LEU A 26 -20.84 -6.77 -6.23
N PHE A 27 -19.51 -6.75 -6.23
CA PHE A 27 -18.74 -6.26 -5.09
C PHE A 27 -19.03 -4.78 -4.81
N GLU A 28 -19.04 -3.93 -5.85
CA GLU A 28 -19.38 -2.51 -5.74
C GLU A 28 -20.81 -2.28 -5.23
N GLU A 29 -21.81 -3.03 -5.73
CA GLU A 29 -23.20 -2.95 -5.27
C GLU A 29 -23.31 -3.27 -3.77
N ASN A 30 -22.63 -4.33 -3.30
CA ASN A 30 -22.62 -4.70 -1.88
C ASN A 30 -21.82 -3.73 -1.01
N ILE A 31 -20.88 -2.97 -1.59
CA ILE A 31 -20.16 -1.90 -0.87
C ILE A 31 -21.04 -0.66 -0.69
N THR A 32 -21.86 -0.29 -1.67
CA THR A 32 -22.83 0.81 -1.49
C THR A 32 -23.85 0.53 -0.37
N ASP A 33 -24.15 -0.74 -0.12
CA ASP A 33 -25.03 -1.22 0.94
C ASP A 33 -24.36 -1.27 2.35
N LEU A 34 -23.04 -1.03 2.46
CA LEU A 34 -22.33 -0.85 3.75
C LEU A 34 -22.86 0.34 4.55
N SER A 35 -23.51 1.30 3.89
CA SER A 35 -24.15 2.41 4.59
C SER A 35 -25.42 2.00 5.33
N SER A 36 -25.96 0.82 5.05
CA SER A 36 -27.23 0.28 5.58
C SER A 36 -27.07 -0.95 6.48
N LEU A 37 -25.94 -1.65 6.48
CA LEU A 37 -25.77 -2.95 7.16
C LEU A 37 -24.41 -3.09 7.86
N ASP A 38 -24.43 -3.71 9.05
CA ASP A 38 -23.29 -4.11 9.93
C ASP A 38 -22.29 -5.13 9.29
N LEU A 39 -22.15 -5.18 7.97
CA LEU A 39 -21.28 -6.16 7.30
C LEU A 39 -19.83 -5.68 7.24
N SER A 40 -18.88 -6.59 7.49
CA SER A 40 -17.46 -6.34 7.30
C SER A 40 -17.01 -6.67 5.87
N PHE A 41 -15.91 -6.07 5.38
CA PHE A 41 -15.33 -6.44 4.07
C PHE A 41 -15.12 -7.96 3.88
N PRO A 42 -14.66 -8.72 4.90
CA PRO A 42 -14.66 -10.18 4.87
C PRO A 42 -16.02 -10.81 4.50
N ASP A 43 -17.12 -10.30 5.04
CA ASP A 43 -18.47 -10.82 4.79
C ASP A 43 -18.91 -10.55 3.35
N ILE A 44 -18.59 -9.36 2.84
CA ILE A 44 -18.88 -8.98 1.44
C ILE A 44 -18.09 -9.86 0.48
N LYS A 45 -16.80 -10.06 0.73
CA LYS A 45 -15.96 -10.95 -0.09
C LYS A 45 -16.50 -12.38 -0.12
N ARG A 46 -16.91 -12.91 1.04
CA ARG A 46 -17.55 -14.24 1.13
C ARG A 46 -18.84 -14.30 0.32
N LYS A 47 -19.70 -13.30 0.43
CA LYS A 47 -20.97 -13.23 -0.31
C LYS A 47 -20.74 -13.19 -1.82
N VAL A 48 -19.77 -12.40 -2.28
CA VAL A 48 -19.37 -12.36 -3.69
C VAL A 48 -18.81 -13.72 -4.13
N PHE A 49 -17.95 -14.35 -3.33
CA PHE A 49 -17.41 -15.66 -3.64
C PHE A 49 -18.49 -16.74 -3.77
N VAL A 50 -19.42 -16.83 -2.81
CA VAL A 50 -20.55 -17.79 -2.86
C VAL A 50 -21.38 -17.58 -4.13
N HIS A 51 -21.63 -16.33 -4.52
CA HIS A 51 -22.38 -16.02 -5.73
C HIS A 51 -21.65 -16.43 -7.01
N VAL A 52 -20.32 -16.26 -7.05
CA VAL A 52 -19.50 -16.53 -8.23
C VAL A 52 -19.18 -18.01 -8.40
N SER A 53 -19.03 -18.75 -7.29
CA SER A 53 -18.73 -20.18 -7.32
C SER A 53 -19.94 -21.05 -7.70
N GLY A 54 -21.16 -20.50 -7.65
CA GLY A 54 -22.40 -21.23 -7.91
C GLY A 54 -22.68 -22.30 -6.84
N GLU A 55 -23.96 -22.51 -6.52
CA GLU A 55 -24.36 -23.79 -5.89
C GLU A 55 -24.30 -24.87 -6.97
N GLY A 56 -23.11 -25.42 -7.23
CA GLY A 56 -22.91 -26.60 -8.06
C GLY A 56 -22.10 -26.37 -9.32
N GLU A 57 -20.85 -26.84 -9.32
CA GLU A 57 -20.29 -27.70 -10.36
C GLU A 57 -19.04 -28.38 -9.79
N ASP A 58 -19.20 -29.63 -9.40
CA ASP A 58 -18.15 -30.53 -8.94
C ASP A 58 -17.13 -30.74 -10.06
N ASN A 59 -15.97 -30.06 -10.02
CA ASN A 59 -14.66 -30.52 -10.56
C ASN A 59 -13.58 -29.41 -10.64
N PHE A 60 -13.54 -28.44 -9.73
CA PHE A 60 -12.40 -27.53 -9.61
C PHE A 60 -11.94 -27.43 -8.15
N ASP A 61 -10.63 -27.31 -7.92
CA ASP A 61 -10.08 -27.11 -6.58
C ASP A 61 -10.56 -25.75 -6.05
N SER A 62 -11.64 -25.78 -5.29
CA SER A 62 -12.34 -24.61 -4.74
C SER A 62 -11.41 -23.68 -3.95
N SER A 63 -10.30 -24.20 -3.42
CA SER A 63 -9.35 -23.46 -2.60
C SER A 63 -8.50 -22.47 -3.40
N GLU A 64 -7.94 -22.88 -4.55
CA GLU A 64 -7.13 -22.00 -5.39
C GLU A 64 -7.96 -20.86 -6.01
N LEU A 65 -9.24 -21.12 -6.32
CA LEU A 65 -10.17 -20.09 -6.77
C LEU A 65 -10.46 -19.06 -5.70
N GLU A 66 -10.72 -19.52 -4.46
CA GLU A 66 -11.02 -18.64 -3.33
C GLU A 66 -9.88 -17.67 -3.05
N ASP A 67 -8.64 -18.16 -3.05
CA ASP A 67 -7.45 -17.33 -2.82
C ASP A 67 -7.28 -16.25 -3.89
N VAL A 68 -7.48 -16.63 -5.17
CA VAL A 68 -7.39 -15.70 -6.31
C VAL A 68 -8.45 -14.59 -6.21
N TYR A 69 -9.71 -14.94 -5.95
CA TYR A 69 -10.77 -13.96 -5.78
C TYR A 69 -10.54 -13.09 -4.55
N SER A 70 -10.11 -13.69 -3.44
CA SER A 70 -9.81 -12.98 -2.21
C SER A 70 -8.71 -11.94 -2.42
N LEU A 71 -7.62 -12.30 -3.12
CA LEU A 71 -6.53 -11.37 -3.45
C LEU A 71 -7.02 -10.23 -4.35
N TYR A 72 -7.78 -10.57 -5.41
CA TYR A 72 -8.31 -9.56 -6.33
C TYR A 72 -9.26 -8.59 -5.64
N LEU A 73 -10.26 -9.09 -4.90
CA LEU A 73 -11.20 -8.26 -4.16
C LEU A 73 -10.51 -7.45 -3.06
N SER A 74 -9.46 -7.98 -2.43
CA SER A 74 -8.64 -7.23 -1.48
C SER A 74 -7.91 -6.06 -2.15
N SER A 75 -7.42 -6.25 -3.38
CA SER A 75 -6.79 -5.15 -4.13
C SER A 75 -7.82 -4.05 -4.49
N ILE A 76 -9.05 -4.43 -4.81
CA ILE A 76 -10.14 -3.47 -5.06
C ILE A 76 -10.48 -2.74 -3.76
N GLU A 77 -10.70 -3.46 -2.66
CA GLU A 77 -10.95 -2.87 -1.34
C GLU A 77 -9.89 -1.81 -0.98
N GLN A 78 -8.61 -2.12 -1.17
CA GLN A 78 -7.52 -1.18 -0.93
C GLN A 78 -7.66 0.08 -1.77
N LEU A 79 -8.00 -0.03 -3.07
CA LEU A 79 -8.23 1.13 -3.94
C LEU A 79 -9.44 1.95 -3.49
N LEU A 80 -10.52 1.31 -3.03
CA LEU A 80 -11.70 2.00 -2.51
C LEU A 80 -11.37 2.83 -1.27
N VAL A 81 -10.72 2.21 -0.29
CA VAL A 81 -10.29 2.87 0.94
C VAL A 81 -9.31 3.99 0.62
N LEU A 82 -8.33 3.72 -0.24
CA LEU A 82 -7.33 4.69 -0.67
C LEU A 82 -7.99 5.91 -1.33
N ARG A 83 -8.99 5.71 -2.19
CA ARG A 83 -9.76 6.81 -2.80
C ARG A 83 -10.40 7.70 -1.74
N GLU A 84 -11.08 7.13 -0.75
CA GLU A 84 -11.76 7.91 0.28
C GLU A 84 -10.78 8.73 1.14
N VAL A 85 -9.59 8.18 1.40
CA VAL A 85 -8.50 8.91 2.04
C VAL A 85 -8.00 10.04 1.12
N LEU A 86 -7.70 9.73 -0.15
CA LEU A 86 -7.14 10.67 -1.13
C LEU A 86 -8.11 11.79 -1.54
N LYS A 87 -9.44 11.63 -1.36
CA LYS A 87 -10.38 12.75 -1.47
C LYS A 87 -10.07 13.91 -0.50
N LYS A 88 -9.37 13.63 0.60
CA LYS A 88 -8.89 14.62 1.57
C LYS A 88 -7.41 14.96 1.35
N ASN A 89 -6.92 14.85 0.12
CA ASN A 89 -5.50 14.99 -0.26
C ASN A 89 -4.76 16.17 0.37
N LYS A 90 -5.37 17.36 0.46
CA LYS A 90 -4.77 18.55 1.08
C LYS A 90 -4.44 18.43 2.57
N LYS A 91 -4.95 17.38 3.24
CA LYS A 91 -4.69 17.07 4.66
C LYS A 91 -3.69 15.93 4.85
N ILE A 92 -3.09 15.44 3.76
CA ILE A 92 -2.19 14.28 3.78
C ILE A 92 -0.77 14.74 3.47
N ILE A 93 0.15 14.34 4.35
CA ILE A 93 1.59 14.49 4.18
C ILE A 93 2.19 13.10 4.38
N SER A 94 2.76 12.53 3.31
CA SER A 94 3.47 11.25 3.38
C SER A 94 4.95 11.51 3.60
N ILE A 95 5.57 10.83 4.57
CA ILE A 95 6.97 11.01 4.92
C ILE A 95 7.66 9.65 4.94
N SER A 96 8.82 9.54 4.30
CA SER A 96 9.64 8.33 4.33
C SER A 96 11.11 8.61 4.64
N LYS A 97 11.74 7.70 5.40
CA LYS A 97 13.19 7.70 5.70
C LYS A 97 14.01 7.04 4.59
N THR A 98 13.35 6.25 3.75
CA THR A 98 13.96 5.52 2.64
C THR A 98 13.12 5.72 1.38
N SER A 99 13.79 5.70 0.24
CA SER A 99 13.17 5.78 -1.08
C SER A 99 14.13 5.23 -2.11
N SER A 100 13.60 4.57 -3.13
CA SER A 100 14.33 4.13 -4.32
C SER A 100 14.19 5.08 -5.52
N ASN A 101 13.47 6.21 -5.35
CA ASN A 101 13.32 7.21 -6.41
C ASN A 101 14.67 7.84 -6.77
N ASN A 102 14.84 8.13 -8.06
CA ASN A 102 16.04 8.73 -8.65
C ASN A 102 15.65 9.84 -9.66
N ASP A 103 14.54 10.52 -9.39
CA ASP A 103 13.94 11.52 -10.28
C ASP A 103 14.73 12.84 -10.29
N LEU A 104 15.46 13.17 -9.22
CA LEU A 104 16.28 14.39 -9.17
C LEU A 104 17.59 14.24 -9.93
N PHE A 105 18.30 13.12 -9.72
CA PHE A 105 19.66 12.95 -10.24
C PHE A 105 19.75 11.97 -11.41
N HIS A 106 18.68 11.21 -11.69
CA HIS A 106 18.64 10.20 -12.76
C HIS A 106 19.81 9.21 -12.70
N SER A 107 20.25 8.89 -11.49
CA SER A 107 21.35 7.98 -11.19
C SER A 107 20.87 6.58 -10.83
N THR A 108 21.81 5.64 -10.75
CA THR A 108 21.56 4.31 -10.19
C THR A 108 21.35 4.35 -8.68
N ALA A 109 21.98 5.29 -7.98
CA ALA A 109 21.76 5.53 -6.56
C ALA A 109 20.46 6.33 -6.34
N PRO A 110 19.69 6.05 -5.27
CA PRO A 110 18.49 6.82 -4.94
C PRO A 110 18.80 8.26 -4.54
N ASP A 111 17.90 9.18 -4.88
CA ASP A 111 18.05 10.62 -4.61
C ASP A 111 18.24 10.91 -3.11
N ILE A 112 17.51 10.19 -2.25
CA ILE A 112 17.59 10.36 -0.80
C ILE A 112 18.98 10.02 -0.28
N ALA A 113 19.64 8.99 -0.83
CA ALA A 113 20.97 8.58 -0.42
C ALA A 113 22.04 9.57 -0.90
N ILE A 114 21.87 10.10 -2.12
CA ILE A 114 22.76 11.14 -2.66
C ILE A 114 22.65 12.41 -1.81
N LEU A 115 21.43 12.88 -1.55
CA LEU A 115 21.23 14.07 -0.70
C LEU A 115 21.78 13.83 0.70
N ASP A 116 21.60 12.64 1.25
CA ASP A 116 22.08 12.36 2.60
C ASP A 116 23.61 12.34 2.70
N GLN A 117 24.29 11.81 1.68
CA GLN A 117 25.75 11.70 1.62
C GLN A 117 26.45 13.02 1.27
N PHE A 118 25.86 13.83 0.39
CA PHE A 118 26.53 15.00 -0.20
C PHE A 118 26.01 16.34 0.32
N THR A 119 25.06 16.34 1.27
CA THR A 119 24.55 17.57 1.91
C THR A 119 24.48 17.41 3.42
N GLU A 120 24.73 18.49 4.16
CA GLU A 120 24.75 18.46 5.64
C GLU A 120 23.76 19.45 6.26
N LYS A 121 23.47 20.55 5.56
CA LYS A 121 22.68 21.67 6.08
C LYS A 121 21.17 21.44 5.98
N GLN A 122 20.43 22.10 6.86
CA GLN A 122 18.98 22.17 6.77
C GLN A 122 18.57 22.74 5.41
N GLY A 123 17.60 22.13 4.74
CA GLY A 123 17.16 22.58 3.43
C GLY A 123 16.11 21.68 2.80
N ILE A 124 15.61 22.13 1.64
CA ILE A 124 14.59 21.46 0.82
C ILE A 124 15.18 21.29 -0.58
N SER A 125 14.96 20.14 -1.21
CA SER A 125 15.34 19.91 -2.61
C SER A 125 14.46 20.67 -3.58
N LYS A 126 14.76 20.56 -4.88
CA LYS A 126 13.80 20.93 -5.92
C LYS A 126 12.52 20.09 -5.79
N LEU A 127 11.39 20.69 -6.17
CA LEU A 127 10.11 20.01 -6.25
C LEU A 127 10.05 19.16 -7.52
N ILE A 128 9.46 17.98 -7.40
CA ILE A 128 9.17 17.08 -8.51
C ILE A 128 7.66 16.89 -8.56
N HIS A 129 7.07 17.04 -9.74
CA HIS A 129 5.65 16.78 -9.94
C HIS A 129 5.45 15.55 -10.80
N LYS A 130 4.64 14.61 -10.30
CA LYS A 130 4.30 13.38 -11.01
C LYS A 130 2.80 13.25 -11.17
N LYS A 131 2.36 12.99 -12.39
CA LYS A 131 0.97 12.60 -12.65
C LYS A 131 0.87 11.09 -12.67
N VAL A 132 -0.12 10.51 -12.00
CA VAL A 132 -0.29 9.04 -11.91
C VAL A 132 -0.37 8.41 -13.30
N GLN A 133 -1.12 9.03 -14.22
CA GLN A 133 -1.26 8.57 -15.61
C GLN A 133 0.09 8.34 -16.32
N SER A 134 1.12 9.10 -15.99
CA SER A 134 2.46 8.97 -16.59
C SER A 134 3.29 7.81 -16.02
N SER A 135 2.82 7.19 -14.93
CA SER A 135 3.54 6.18 -14.16
C SER A 135 2.94 4.77 -14.22
N THR A 136 1.71 4.63 -14.73
CA THR A 136 0.98 3.35 -14.75
C THR A 136 0.71 2.88 -16.18
N ALA A 137 1.27 1.73 -16.57
CA ALA A 137 1.03 1.12 -17.87
C ALA A 137 -0.32 0.37 -17.97
N VAL A 138 -0.96 0.10 -16.83
CA VAL A 138 -2.19 -0.68 -16.72
C VAL A 138 -3.29 0.19 -16.09
N PRO A 139 -4.52 0.20 -16.62
CA PRO A 139 -5.62 0.95 -16.03
C PRO A 139 -6.00 0.39 -14.65
N PHE A 140 -6.49 1.27 -13.77
CA PHE A 140 -7.04 0.85 -12.49
C PHE A 140 -8.38 0.13 -12.72
N PRO A 141 -8.65 -0.97 -11.99
CA PRO A 141 -9.90 -1.72 -12.13
C PRO A 141 -11.12 -0.93 -11.65
N VAL A 142 -10.93 0.04 -10.74
CA VAL A 142 -11.97 0.92 -10.21
C VAL A 142 -11.46 2.35 -10.14
N TYR A 143 -12.36 3.32 -10.35
CA TYR A 143 -12.06 4.74 -10.26
C TYR A 143 -10.83 5.19 -11.06
N ASN A 144 -10.63 4.60 -12.24
CA ASN A 144 -9.47 4.85 -13.10
C ASN A 144 -9.24 6.33 -13.39
N ASP A 145 -10.29 7.08 -13.71
CA ASP A 145 -10.18 8.51 -14.04
C ASP A 145 -9.80 9.35 -12.82
N PHE A 146 -10.31 8.98 -11.64
CA PHE A 146 -9.93 9.64 -10.39
C PHE A 146 -8.43 9.48 -10.14
N PHE A 147 -7.92 8.24 -10.17
CA PHE A 147 -6.50 7.98 -9.90
C PHE A 147 -5.60 8.58 -10.98
N ASN A 148 -5.91 8.41 -12.26
CA ASN A 148 -5.12 8.96 -13.35
C ASN A 148 -5.10 10.49 -13.38
N GLY A 149 -6.16 11.13 -12.87
CA GLY A 149 -6.23 12.58 -12.69
C GLY A 149 -5.33 13.13 -11.58
N MET A 150 -4.80 12.28 -10.69
CA MET A 150 -4.03 12.72 -9.54
C MET A 150 -2.62 13.17 -9.88
N TRP A 151 -2.18 14.17 -9.13
CA TRP A 151 -0.82 14.68 -9.10
C TRP A 151 -0.19 14.42 -7.74
N PHE A 152 1.12 14.22 -7.76
CA PHE A 152 1.95 14.14 -6.57
C PHE A 152 3.06 15.18 -6.65
N THR A 153 3.24 15.93 -5.57
CA THR A 153 4.40 16.79 -5.38
C THR A 153 5.35 16.09 -4.42
N ILE A 154 6.59 15.89 -4.88
CA ILE A 154 7.63 15.16 -4.17
C ILE A 154 8.80 16.11 -3.94
N PHE A 155 9.33 16.10 -2.72
CA PHE A 155 10.55 16.81 -2.39
C PHE A 155 11.27 16.10 -1.25
N TYR A 156 12.52 16.47 -1.04
CA TYR A 156 13.35 15.95 0.03
C TYR A 156 13.68 17.09 0.98
N VAL A 157 13.70 16.79 2.27
CA VAL A 157 13.93 17.78 3.32
C VAL A 157 14.89 17.23 4.37
N ARG A 158 15.86 18.06 4.75
CA ARG A 158 16.66 17.87 5.97
C ARG A 158 16.15 18.86 7.00
N LEU A 159 15.52 18.37 8.08
CA LEU A 159 14.86 19.22 9.10
C LEU A 159 15.84 19.84 10.09
N LYS A 160 17.00 19.21 10.28
CA LYS A 160 18.08 19.65 11.17
C LYS A 160 19.42 19.27 10.56
N GLU A 161 20.42 20.14 10.75
CA GLU A 161 21.78 19.93 10.26
C GLU A 161 22.36 18.59 10.74
N ASN A 162 23.07 17.91 9.85
CA ASN A 162 23.68 16.59 10.05
C ASN A 162 22.71 15.44 10.41
N MET A 163 21.39 15.64 10.30
CA MET A 163 20.38 14.57 10.49
C MET A 163 19.86 14.05 9.14
N ASN A 164 19.36 12.83 9.09
CA ASN A 164 18.93 12.19 7.85
C ASN A 164 17.97 13.03 6.99
N VAL A 165 18.11 12.90 5.68
CA VAL A 165 17.14 13.43 4.71
C VAL A 165 15.86 12.60 4.72
N LEU A 166 14.71 13.27 4.61
CA LEU A 166 13.40 12.66 4.48
C LEU A 166 12.81 12.96 3.12
N LYS A 167 12.10 11.99 2.53
CA LYS A 167 11.23 12.25 1.37
C LYS A 167 9.86 12.65 1.88
N VAL A 168 9.28 13.69 1.28
CA VAL A 168 7.91 14.14 1.51
C VAL A 168 7.13 14.03 0.21
N GLU A 169 5.92 13.47 0.28
CA GLU A 169 5.02 13.33 -0.86
C GLU A 169 3.64 13.88 -0.49
N LEU A 170 3.13 14.76 -1.34
CA LEU A 170 1.83 15.39 -1.22
C LEU A 170 0.94 14.89 -2.37
N PRO A 171 -0.26 14.34 -2.11
CA PRO A 171 -1.14 13.80 -3.15
C PRO A 171 -1.92 14.90 -3.91
N TYR A 172 -1.22 15.98 -4.25
CA TYR A 172 -1.71 17.09 -5.04
C TYR A 172 -0.54 17.89 -5.63
N TYR A 173 -0.86 18.78 -6.57
CA TYR A 173 0.09 19.68 -7.19
C TYR A 173 0.30 20.95 -6.36
N VAL A 174 1.54 21.39 -6.18
CA VAL A 174 1.91 22.60 -5.42
C VAL A 174 2.94 23.40 -6.21
N GLU A 175 2.62 24.64 -6.57
CA GLU A 175 3.59 25.57 -7.17
C GLU A 175 4.16 26.55 -6.15
N ASP A 176 3.38 26.85 -5.11
CA ASP A 176 3.70 27.89 -4.14
C ASP A 176 4.77 27.41 -3.14
N GLU A 177 5.94 28.05 -3.17
CA GLU A 177 7.01 27.78 -2.22
C GLU A 177 6.60 28.11 -0.77
N ASP A 178 5.68 29.05 -0.55
CA ASP A 178 5.20 29.39 0.80
C ASP A 178 4.36 28.26 1.39
N GLU A 179 3.53 27.58 0.60
CA GLU A 179 2.81 26.36 1.01
C GLU A 179 3.81 25.27 1.44
N ILE A 180 4.89 25.07 0.68
CA ILE A 180 5.94 24.10 1.03
C ILE A 180 6.65 24.48 2.34
N ARG A 181 6.97 25.76 2.54
CA ARG A 181 7.58 26.24 3.80
C ARG A 181 6.66 25.97 4.99
N GLN A 182 5.37 26.28 4.88
CA GLN A 182 4.39 26.00 5.94
C GLN A 182 4.29 24.51 6.26
N ILE A 183 4.30 23.65 5.24
CA ILE A 183 4.30 22.20 5.43
C ILE A 183 5.55 21.75 6.19
N VAL A 184 6.74 22.24 5.81
CA VAL A 184 7.99 21.91 6.50
C VAL A 184 7.99 22.42 7.94
N GLU A 185 7.41 23.59 8.22
CA GLU A 185 7.23 24.09 9.58
C GLU A 185 6.30 23.20 10.42
N ILE A 186 5.20 22.71 9.85
CA ILE A 186 4.30 21.75 10.51
C ILE A 186 5.06 20.48 10.86
N ILE A 187 5.81 19.92 9.91
CA ILE A 187 6.62 18.70 10.12
C ILE A 187 7.68 18.95 11.21
N LYS A 188 8.33 20.11 11.18
CA LYS A 188 9.42 20.48 12.11
C LYS A 188 8.93 20.73 13.53
N ARG A 189 7.70 21.25 13.72
CA ARG A 189 7.13 21.61 15.02
C ARG A 189 7.18 20.46 16.02
N ASP A 190 6.86 19.26 15.56
CA ASP A 190 6.83 18.05 16.39
C ASP A 190 8.03 17.12 16.12
N ALA A 191 9.08 17.62 15.47
CA ALA A 191 10.25 16.80 15.12
C ALA A 191 11.23 16.67 16.29
N ALA A 192 11.60 15.43 16.60
CA ALA A 192 12.71 15.10 17.50
C ALA A 192 13.81 14.45 16.66
N GLU A 193 15.07 14.89 16.85
CA GLU A 193 16.24 14.32 16.15
C GLU A 193 16.11 14.27 14.62
N GLY A 194 15.43 15.26 14.03
CA GLY A 194 15.26 15.34 12.58
C GLY A 194 14.14 14.47 11.99
N TYR A 195 13.26 13.88 12.82
CA TYR A 195 12.09 13.13 12.38
C TYR A 195 10.84 13.45 13.21
N PRO A 196 9.62 13.47 12.63
CA PRO A 196 8.39 13.73 13.38
C PRO A 196 8.15 12.72 14.51
N TYR A 197 8.01 13.23 15.74
CA TYR A 197 7.84 12.40 16.94
C TYR A 197 6.60 11.51 16.87
N LEU A 198 5.46 12.04 16.41
CA LEU A 198 4.23 11.28 16.28
C LEU A 198 4.38 10.08 15.34
N LEU A 199 5.13 10.23 14.25
CA LEU A 199 5.44 9.12 13.35
C LEU A 199 6.36 8.09 14.00
N ASN A 200 7.34 8.55 14.80
CA ASN A 200 8.23 7.64 15.52
C ASN A 200 7.48 6.83 16.58
N LYS A 201 6.59 7.49 17.33
CA LYS A 201 5.74 6.84 18.32
C LYS A 201 4.80 5.83 17.68
N ALA A 202 4.07 6.22 16.64
CA ALA A 202 3.18 5.33 15.92
C ALA A 202 3.90 4.08 15.39
N HIS A 203 5.13 4.23 14.88
CA HIS A 203 5.96 3.10 14.46
C HIS A 203 6.26 2.18 15.64
N ASN A 204 6.79 2.70 16.75
CA ASN A 204 7.18 1.91 17.91
C ASN A 204 6.00 1.17 18.56
N ASP A 205 4.82 1.81 18.61
CA ASP A 205 3.62 1.24 19.23
C ASP A 205 3.06 0.05 18.44
N VAL A 206 3.34 -0.05 17.13
CA VAL A 206 2.85 -1.14 16.26
C VAL A 206 3.92 -2.18 15.91
N VAL A 207 5.14 -2.07 16.45
CA VAL A 207 6.19 -3.07 16.22
C VAL A 207 5.77 -4.41 16.82
N ILE A 208 5.54 -5.40 15.96
CA ILE A 208 5.35 -6.79 16.36
C ILE A 208 6.72 -7.37 16.71
N THR A 209 6.92 -7.69 17.98
CA THR A 209 8.15 -8.30 18.48
C THR A 209 8.01 -9.82 18.56
N ASN A 210 9.12 -10.54 18.71
CA ASN A 210 9.09 -11.99 18.92
C ASN A 210 8.19 -12.40 20.10
N LYS A 211 8.16 -11.58 21.16
CA LYS A 211 7.27 -11.81 22.30
C LYS A 211 5.79 -11.82 21.89
N HIS A 212 5.38 -10.89 21.03
CA HIS A 212 4.00 -10.85 20.52
C HIS A 212 3.69 -12.09 19.68
N VAL A 213 4.64 -12.56 18.87
CA VAL A 213 4.49 -13.80 18.09
C VAL A 213 4.36 -15.01 19.01
N ASP A 214 5.20 -15.14 20.03
CA ASP A 214 5.14 -16.23 21.00
C ASP A 214 3.80 -16.24 21.76
N GLU A 215 3.27 -15.07 22.11
CA GLU A 215 1.95 -14.93 22.72
C GLU A 215 0.83 -15.37 21.76
N LEU A 216 0.89 -14.97 20.49
CA LEU A 216 -0.06 -15.41 19.46
C LEU A 216 -0.02 -16.91 19.23
N LEU A 217 1.17 -17.54 19.21
CA LEU A 217 1.32 -18.99 19.09
C LEU A 217 0.69 -19.73 20.28
N LYS A 218 0.88 -19.23 21.50
CA LYS A 218 0.25 -19.77 22.71
C LYS A 218 -1.27 -19.65 22.67
N ILE A 219 -1.80 -18.49 22.28
CA ILE A 219 -3.25 -18.24 22.20
C ILE A 219 -3.89 -19.10 21.11
N SER A 220 -3.27 -19.18 19.94
CA SER A 220 -3.75 -19.97 18.80
C SER A 220 -3.67 -21.48 19.03
N ARG A 221 -3.10 -21.92 20.16
CA ARG A 221 -2.86 -23.34 20.48
C ARG A 221 -2.07 -24.06 19.38
N ILE A 222 -1.29 -23.31 18.61
CA ILE A 222 -0.30 -23.85 17.69
C ILE A 222 0.87 -24.24 18.58
N TYR A 223 0.76 -25.42 19.17
CA TYR A 223 1.88 -26.05 19.85
C TYR A 223 2.79 -26.60 18.77
N GLU A 224 4.03 -26.10 18.68
CA GLU A 224 5.08 -26.90 18.10
C GLU A 224 5.15 -28.19 18.93
N THR A 225 4.71 -29.29 18.33
CA THR A 225 4.99 -30.62 18.88
C THR A 225 6.50 -30.78 18.80
N THR A 226 7.19 -30.41 19.88
CA THR A 226 8.62 -30.71 20.01
C THR A 226 8.76 -32.23 19.94
N ASN A 227 9.75 -32.71 19.20
CA ASN A 227 10.00 -34.14 18.89
C ASN A 227 9.94 -35.11 20.09
N ARG A 228 9.98 -34.60 21.34
CA ARG A 228 9.77 -35.38 22.56
C ARG A 228 8.35 -35.93 22.74
N GLU A 229 7.33 -35.29 22.17
CA GLU A 229 5.94 -35.79 22.27
C GLU A 229 5.64 -36.90 21.25
N GLN A 230 6.40 -37.00 20.16
CA GLN A 230 6.26 -38.06 19.16
C GLN A 230 6.85 -39.41 19.60
N LEU A 231 7.69 -39.43 20.64
CA LEU A 231 8.35 -40.65 21.15
C LEU A 231 7.51 -41.43 22.20
N LYS A 232 6.26 -41.03 22.46
CA LYS A 232 5.36 -41.69 23.42
C LYS A 232 4.13 -42.36 22.78
N LYS A 233 4.23 -42.76 21.51
CA LYS A 233 3.24 -43.66 20.86
C LYS A 233 3.85 -45.02 20.57
#